data_AF-A0A8S2ZC70-F1
#
_entry.id   AF-A0A8S2ZC70-F1
#
_cell.length_a   1.000
_cell.length_b   1.000
_cell.length_c   1.000
_cell.angle_alpha   90.00
_cell.angle_beta   90.00
_cell.angle_gamma   90.00
#
_symmetry.space_group_name_H-M   'P 1'
#
loop_
_entity.id
_entity.type
_entity.pdbx_description
1 polymer ?
#
loop_
_entity_poly.entity_id
_entity_poly.type
_entity_poly.pdbx_seq_one_letter_code
_entity_poly.pdbx_strand_id
1 'polypeptide(L)'
;PIQIEQPSIFWPLFTKLSQCVIWGYFLLAYTPYYPVEFNLSKEMVSSPWFKRLCYLLFSTFCARVKYYFAFILSETVNNAAGLGFAGFDKNGIPQWNLLTNVKPLQLELATSLKVTIDVWNMQTALWLRRVCYDRIHKGRTLGVFVLSALWHGFYPGYYVCFILGAFETYAGRGIRRQIRPYFQKNQATKSIYACITWLGTQIALNFAVTPFVLMEIQKVWYFYETWYFIVPIVSVILALTLKGASSKPKKNQ
;
A
#
# COMPACT_ATOMS: atom_id res chain seq x y z
N PRO A 1 16.32 23.49 -38.70
CA PRO A 1 15.31 23.26 -37.64
C PRO A 1 15.39 21.82 -37.13
N ILE A 2 15.81 21.62 -35.89
CA ILE A 2 15.72 20.30 -35.24
C ILE A 2 14.22 20.01 -35.09
N GLN A 3 13.70 19.04 -35.86
CA GLN A 3 12.34 18.54 -35.66
C GLN A 3 12.32 17.83 -34.31
N ILE A 4 11.76 18.50 -33.29
CA ILE A 4 11.43 17.85 -32.03
C ILE A 4 10.20 17.00 -32.34
N GLU A 5 10.41 15.72 -32.64
CA GLU A 5 9.30 14.77 -32.81
C GLU A 5 8.51 14.73 -31.50
N GLN A 6 7.23 15.10 -31.57
CA GLN A 6 6.41 15.12 -30.36
C GLN A 6 6.22 13.69 -29.86
N PRO A 7 6.49 13.43 -28.57
CA PRO A 7 6.37 12.09 -28.03
C PRO A 7 4.93 11.59 -28.16
N SER A 8 4.74 10.44 -28.80
CA SER A 8 3.40 9.87 -28.95
C SER A 8 2.77 9.54 -27.61
N ILE A 9 1.54 9.99 -27.41
CA ILE A 9 0.73 9.75 -26.21
C ILE A 9 -0.30 8.63 -26.39
N PHE A 10 -0.56 8.22 -27.62
CA PHE A 10 -1.67 7.33 -27.96
C PHE A 10 -1.63 6.02 -27.16
N TRP A 11 -0.50 5.31 -27.16
CA TRP A 11 -0.35 4.03 -26.46
C TRP A 11 -0.45 4.14 -24.93
N PRO A 12 0.23 5.10 -24.27
CA PRO A 12 0.00 5.38 -22.85
C PRO A 12 -1.47 5.66 -22.52
N LEU A 13 -2.14 6.49 -23.31
CA LEU A 13 -3.53 6.87 -23.08
C LEU A 13 -4.47 5.68 -23.27
N PHE A 14 -4.31 4.92 -24.35
CA PHE A 14 -5.08 3.71 -24.62
C PHE A 14 -4.94 2.67 -23.48
N THR A 15 -3.72 2.46 -23.01
CA THR A 15 -3.43 1.55 -21.90
C THR A 15 -4.14 1.99 -20.61
N LYS A 16 -4.07 3.28 -20.28
CA LYS A 16 -4.70 3.82 -19.06
C LYS A 16 -6.22 3.85 -19.14
N LEU A 17 -6.79 4.16 -20.31
CA LEU A 17 -8.23 4.06 -20.56
C LEU A 17 -8.72 2.62 -20.41
N SER A 18 -7.98 1.64 -20.95
CA SER A 18 -8.29 0.22 -20.79
C SER A 18 -8.29 -0.20 -19.32
N GLN A 19 -7.32 0.28 -18.53
CA GLN A 19 -7.31 0.07 -17.08
C GLN A 19 -8.51 0.74 -16.39
N CYS A 20 -8.92 1.94 -16.80
CA CYS A 20 -10.12 2.60 -16.26
C CYS A 20 -11.37 1.76 -16.49
N VAL A 21 -11.53 1.17 -17.68
CA VAL A 21 -12.67 0.28 -17.98
C VAL A 21 -12.66 -0.94 -17.06
N ILE A 22 -11.50 -1.60 -16.91
CA ILE A 22 -11.36 -2.78 -16.04
C ILE A 22 -11.70 -2.43 -14.58
N TRP A 23 -11.06 -1.40 -14.02
CA TRP A 23 -11.28 -1.03 -12.62
C TRP A 23 -12.67 -0.41 -12.39
N GLY A 24 -13.23 0.29 -13.37
CA GLY A 24 -14.60 0.80 -13.34
C GLY A 24 -15.63 -0.33 -13.34
N TYR A 25 -15.43 -1.36 -14.15
CA TYR A 25 -16.25 -2.57 -14.11
C TYR A 25 -16.16 -3.25 -12.73
N PHE A 26 -14.95 -3.46 -12.20
CA PHE A 26 -14.79 -4.04 -10.87
C PHE A 26 -15.45 -3.20 -9.77
N LEU A 27 -15.34 -1.87 -9.87
CA LEU A 27 -15.96 -0.93 -8.94
C LEU A 27 -17.47 -1.13 -8.90
N LEU A 28 -18.13 -1.16 -10.06
CA LEU A 28 -19.59 -1.26 -10.17
C LEU A 28 -20.12 -2.67 -9.91
N ALA A 29 -19.42 -3.70 -10.38
CA ALA A 29 -19.90 -5.09 -10.34
C ALA A 29 -19.66 -5.78 -9.00
N TYR A 30 -18.61 -5.42 -8.25
CA TYR A 30 -18.25 -6.13 -7.01
C TYR A 30 -18.34 -5.26 -5.76
N THR A 31 -17.86 -4.01 -5.80
CA THR A 31 -17.73 -3.21 -4.57
C THR A 31 -19.02 -3.06 -3.74
N PRO A 32 -20.21 -2.87 -4.33
CA PRO A 32 -21.46 -2.79 -3.55
C PRO A 32 -21.82 -4.07 -2.79
N TYR A 33 -21.34 -5.24 -3.26
CA TYR A 33 -21.69 -6.54 -2.69
C TYR A 33 -20.71 -7.03 -1.62
N TYR A 34 -19.56 -6.37 -1.47
CA TYR A 34 -18.52 -6.76 -0.51
C TYR A 34 -18.13 -5.60 0.43
N PRO A 35 -19.09 -5.07 1.22
CA PRO A 35 -18.81 -3.99 2.17
C PRO A 35 -17.88 -4.47 3.29
N VAL A 36 -16.93 -3.62 3.67
CA VAL A 36 -15.95 -3.94 4.75
C VAL A 36 -16.67 -4.15 6.08
N GLU A 37 -17.79 -3.47 6.31
CA GLU A 37 -18.64 -3.55 7.49
C GLU A 37 -19.19 -4.95 7.74
N PHE A 38 -19.34 -5.79 6.70
CA PHE A 38 -19.80 -7.16 6.88
C PHE A 38 -18.81 -8.02 7.67
N ASN A 39 -17.53 -7.63 7.77
CA ASN A 39 -16.57 -8.26 8.69
C ASN A 39 -16.99 -8.15 10.16
N LEU A 40 -17.90 -7.22 10.49
CA LEU A 40 -18.45 -7.00 11.84
C LEU A 40 -19.78 -7.73 12.05
N SER A 41 -20.37 -8.31 11.01
CA SER A 41 -21.65 -9.00 11.14
C SER A 41 -21.49 -10.25 12.02
N LYS A 42 -22.54 -10.60 12.78
CA LYS A 42 -22.54 -11.82 13.59
C LYS A 42 -22.25 -13.05 12.72
N GLU A 43 -22.82 -13.09 11.52
CA GLU A 43 -22.62 -14.18 10.55
C GLU A 43 -21.14 -14.36 10.17
N MET A 44 -20.45 -13.26 9.85
CA MET A 44 -19.03 -13.34 9.49
C MET A 44 -18.18 -13.67 10.71
N VAL A 45 -18.44 -13.06 11.86
CA VAL A 45 -17.68 -13.31 13.10
C VAL A 45 -17.78 -14.79 13.54
N SER A 46 -18.95 -15.42 13.39
CA SER A 46 -19.15 -16.85 13.70
C SER A 46 -18.62 -17.80 12.63
N SER A 47 -18.19 -17.29 11.46
CA SER A 47 -17.67 -18.13 10.38
C SER A 47 -16.26 -18.66 10.68
N PRO A 48 -15.83 -19.78 10.04
CA PRO A 48 -14.46 -20.28 10.16
C PRO A 48 -13.42 -19.21 9.83
N TRP A 49 -12.29 -19.24 10.56
CA TRP A 49 -11.24 -18.21 10.46
C TRP A 49 -10.75 -17.96 9.03
N PHE A 50 -10.65 -19.00 8.21
CA PHE A 50 -10.19 -18.90 6.83
C PHE A 50 -11.20 -18.15 5.95
N LYS A 51 -12.50 -18.44 6.10
CA LYS A 51 -13.57 -17.71 5.39
C LYS A 51 -13.55 -16.22 5.78
N ARG A 52 -13.37 -15.94 7.07
CA ARG A 52 -13.23 -14.56 7.59
C ARG A 52 -12.03 -13.85 6.97
N LEU A 53 -10.89 -14.52 6.89
CA LEU A 53 -9.67 -13.95 6.30
C LEU A 53 -9.85 -13.68 4.81
N CYS A 54 -10.39 -14.63 4.05
CA CYS A 54 -10.66 -14.44 2.63
C CYS A 54 -11.63 -13.29 2.37
N TYR A 55 -12.72 -13.20 3.15
CA TYR A 55 -13.66 -12.09 3.03
C TYR A 55 -13.00 -10.76 3.39
N LEU A 56 -12.21 -10.71 4.46
CA LEU A 56 -11.46 -9.51 4.84
C LEU A 56 -10.58 -9.03 3.70
N LEU A 57 -9.70 -9.89 3.17
CA LEU A 57 -8.78 -9.54 2.09
C LEU A 57 -9.51 -9.06 0.82
N PHE A 58 -10.65 -9.68 0.50
CA PHE A 58 -11.41 -9.34 -0.70
C PHE A 58 -12.27 -8.07 -0.53
N SER A 59 -12.97 -7.91 0.59
CA SER A 59 -13.79 -6.72 0.88
C SER A 59 -12.94 -5.44 0.97
N THR A 60 -11.76 -5.51 1.58
CA THR A 60 -10.82 -4.38 1.61
C THR A 60 -10.19 -4.12 0.25
N PHE A 61 -9.95 -5.15 -0.58
CA PHE A 61 -9.58 -4.99 -1.99
C PHE A 61 -10.67 -4.24 -2.76
N CYS A 62 -11.93 -4.66 -2.66
CA CYS A 62 -13.07 -3.94 -3.24
C CYS A 62 -13.11 -2.48 -2.77
N ALA A 63 -12.90 -2.22 -1.48
CA ALA A 63 -12.82 -0.86 -0.95
C ALA A 63 -11.65 -0.04 -1.54
N ARG A 64 -10.55 -0.69 -1.98
CA ARG A 64 -9.43 -0.03 -2.68
C ARG A 64 -9.73 0.25 -4.16
N VAL A 65 -10.52 -0.59 -4.83
CA VAL A 65 -10.79 -0.48 -6.28
C VAL A 65 -11.31 0.90 -6.68
N LYS A 66 -12.14 1.55 -5.84
CA LYS A 66 -12.61 2.92 -6.10
C LYS A 66 -11.46 3.93 -6.29
N TYR A 67 -10.37 3.76 -5.54
CA TYR A 67 -9.18 4.59 -5.66
C TYR A 67 -8.33 4.19 -6.86
N TYR A 68 -8.25 2.91 -7.23
CA TYR A 68 -7.60 2.49 -8.47
C TYR A 68 -8.24 3.14 -9.68
N PHE A 69 -9.57 3.07 -9.76
CA PHE A 69 -10.32 3.74 -10.81
C PHE A 69 -10.09 5.25 -10.80
N ALA A 70 -10.33 5.93 -9.67
CA ALA A 70 -10.24 7.39 -9.58
C ALA A 70 -8.82 7.91 -9.89
N PHE A 71 -7.77 7.26 -9.38
CA PHE A 71 -6.39 7.67 -9.60
C PHE A 71 -5.93 7.42 -11.03
N ILE A 72 -6.28 6.29 -11.64
CA ILE A 72 -5.92 6.01 -13.03
C ILE A 72 -6.71 6.92 -13.97
N LEU A 73 -7.98 7.22 -13.68
CA LEU A 73 -8.78 8.17 -14.46
C LEU A 73 -8.17 9.58 -14.40
N SER A 74 -7.79 10.03 -13.20
CA SER A 74 -7.11 11.32 -13.03
C SER A 74 -5.79 11.37 -13.81
N GLU A 75 -4.97 10.32 -13.74
CA GLU A 75 -3.74 10.22 -14.53
C GLU A 75 -4.04 10.24 -16.04
N THR A 76 -5.09 9.55 -16.49
CA THR A 76 -5.51 9.52 -17.89
C THR A 76 -5.86 10.90 -18.42
N VAL A 77 -6.66 11.66 -17.65
CA VAL A 77 -7.06 13.04 -18.02
C VAL A 77 -5.85 13.97 -18.06
N ASN A 78 -4.96 13.89 -17.07
CA ASN A 78 -3.75 14.70 -17.04
C ASN A 78 -2.78 14.35 -18.18
N ASN A 79 -2.66 13.06 -18.52
CA ASN A 79 -1.90 12.62 -19.69
C ASN A 79 -2.51 13.25 -20.95
N ALA A 80 -3.83 13.12 -21.18
CA ALA A 80 -4.50 13.71 -22.34
C ALA A 80 -4.29 15.24 -22.46
N ALA A 81 -4.15 15.94 -21.33
CA ALA A 81 -3.83 17.37 -21.28
C ALA A 81 -2.34 17.71 -21.47
N GLY A 82 -1.47 16.71 -21.70
CA GLY A 82 -0.03 16.89 -21.87
C GLY A 82 0.77 17.03 -20.57
N LEU A 83 0.14 16.93 -19.39
CA LEU A 83 0.78 17.16 -18.09
C LEU A 83 1.52 15.92 -17.53
N GLY A 84 1.39 14.77 -18.18
CA GLY A 84 1.91 13.49 -17.72
C GLY A 84 3.32 13.12 -18.16
N PHE A 85 3.95 13.94 -19.00
CA PHE A 85 5.23 13.62 -19.61
C PHE A 85 6.40 13.78 -18.63
N ALA A 86 7.17 12.71 -18.43
CA ALA A 86 8.30 12.66 -17.50
C ALA A 86 9.67 12.75 -18.19
N GLY A 87 9.70 12.87 -19.53
CA GLY A 87 10.92 12.84 -20.33
C GLY A 87 11.10 11.51 -21.07
N PHE A 88 12.31 11.28 -21.57
CA PHE A 88 12.68 10.06 -22.29
C PHE A 88 13.52 9.15 -21.39
N ASP A 89 13.37 7.84 -21.55
CA ASP A 89 14.26 6.89 -20.91
C ASP A 89 15.62 6.79 -21.61
N LYS A 90 16.51 5.93 -21.09
CA LYS A 90 17.86 5.68 -21.65
C LYS A 90 17.87 5.19 -23.10
N ASN A 91 16.74 4.67 -23.60
CA ASN A 91 16.58 4.16 -24.95
C ASN A 91 15.85 5.18 -25.86
N GLY A 92 15.55 6.38 -25.36
CA GLY A 92 14.79 7.40 -26.10
C GLY A 92 13.29 7.14 -26.14
N ILE A 93 12.74 6.26 -25.29
CA ILE A 93 11.30 5.98 -25.26
C ILE A 93 10.60 7.01 -24.36
N PRO A 94 9.55 7.70 -24.84
CA PRO A 94 8.83 8.70 -24.05
C PRO A 94 8.08 8.08 -22.86
N GLN A 95 8.22 8.69 -21.70
CA GLN A 95 7.61 8.24 -20.45
C GLN A 95 6.44 9.15 -20.05
N TRP A 96 5.26 8.56 -19.90
CA TRP A 96 4.02 9.24 -19.54
C TRP A 96 3.53 8.85 -18.15
N ASN A 97 4.44 8.87 -17.20
CA ASN A 97 4.24 8.38 -15.82
C ASN A 97 4.56 9.44 -14.75
N LEU A 98 4.69 10.72 -15.13
CA LEU A 98 5.01 11.81 -14.18
C LEU A 98 3.99 11.89 -13.05
N LEU A 99 2.71 11.73 -13.42
CA LEU A 99 1.57 11.87 -12.53
C LEU A 99 0.96 10.51 -12.14
N THR A 100 1.68 9.40 -12.33
CA THR A 100 1.23 8.11 -11.84
C THR A 100 1.01 8.18 -10.34
N ASN A 101 -0.22 7.89 -9.90
CA ASN A 101 -0.58 7.94 -8.48
C ASN A 101 -0.74 6.55 -7.86
N VAL A 102 -0.96 5.50 -8.66
CA VAL A 102 -1.08 4.13 -8.16
C VAL A 102 -0.62 3.08 -9.17
N LYS A 103 -0.07 1.96 -8.67
CA LYS A 103 0.21 0.76 -9.49
C LYS A 103 -0.49 -0.46 -8.88
N PRO A 104 -1.75 -0.75 -9.27
CA PRO A 104 -2.58 -1.76 -8.59
C PRO A 104 -1.95 -3.14 -8.49
N LEU A 105 -1.41 -3.69 -9.59
CA LEU A 105 -0.79 -5.02 -9.58
C LEU A 105 0.45 -5.08 -8.68
N GLN A 106 1.27 -4.02 -8.66
CA GLN A 106 2.44 -3.98 -7.77
C GLN A 106 2.03 -3.88 -6.30
N LEU A 107 0.88 -3.28 -6.02
CA LEU A 107 0.33 -3.17 -4.67
C LEU A 107 -0.21 -4.53 -4.19
N GLU A 108 -1.06 -5.18 -4.98
CA GLU A 108 -1.66 -6.47 -4.61
C GLU A 108 -0.65 -7.62 -4.59
N LEU A 109 0.47 -7.50 -5.32
CA LEU A 109 1.57 -8.46 -5.33
C LEU A 109 2.76 -8.03 -4.45
N ALA A 110 2.61 -6.97 -3.65
CA ALA A 110 3.70 -6.47 -2.81
C ALA A 110 4.15 -7.49 -1.76
N THR A 111 5.47 -7.68 -1.65
CA THR A 111 6.13 -8.55 -0.65
C THR A 111 6.65 -7.76 0.57
N SER A 112 6.35 -6.47 0.65
CA SER A 112 6.64 -5.65 1.83
C SER A 112 5.75 -4.41 1.85
N LEU A 113 5.40 -3.96 3.07
CA LEU A 113 4.62 -2.74 3.24
C LEU A 113 5.31 -1.49 2.65
N LYS A 114 6.65 -1.49 2.59
CA LYS A 114 7.39 -0.42 1.91
C LYS A 114 7.01 -0.34 0.42
N VAL A 115 6.96 -1.48 -0.27
CA VAL A 115 6.56 -1.51 -1.69
C VAL A 115 5.12 -1.01 -1.83
N THR A 116 4.21 -1.46 -0.97
CA THR A 116 2.83 -0.98 -0.94
C THR A 116 2.73 0.53 -0.81
N ILE A 117 3.46 1.14 0.14
CA ILE A 117 3.49 2.60 0.35
C ILE A 117 4.10 3.32 -0.85
N ASP A 118 5.15 2.76 -1.47
CA ASP A 118 5.84 3.39 -2.61
C ASP A 118 4.97 3.41 -3.90
N VAL A 119 3.94 2.56 -3.99
CA VAL A 119 3.07 2.43 -5.17
C VAL A 119 1.61 2.83 -4.95
N TRP A 120 1.27 3.29 -3.74
CA TRP A 120 -0.05 3.79 -3.37
C TRP A 120 -0.02 5.29 -3.12
N ASN A 121 -0.94 6.03 -3.73
CA ASN A 121 -1.08 7.47 -3.56
C ASN A 121 0.26 8.21 -3.70
N MET A 122 1.00 7.87 -4.76
CA MET A 122 2.41 8.23 -4.96
C MET A 122 2.66 9.74 -4.94
N GLN A 123 1.74 10.54 -5.51
CA GLN A 123 1.89 12.00 -5.54
C GLN A 123 1.73 12.59 -4.14
N THR A 124 0.80 12.06 -3.34
CA THR A 124 0.67 12.44 -1.92
C THR A 124 1.90 12.01 -1.12
N ALA A 125 2.46 10.83 -1.39
CA ALA A 125 3.69 10.38 -0.75
C ALA A 125 4.89 11.30 -1.07
N LEU A 126 5.01 11.78 -2.32
CA LEU A 126 6.01 12.78 -2.70
C LEU A 126 5.77 14.13 -2.00
N TRP A 127 4.52 14.56 -1.89
CA TRP A 127 4.16 15.76 -1.14
C TRP A 127 4.55 15.64 0.33
N LEU A 128 4.11 14.58 1.03
CA LEU A 128 4.45 14.28 2.44
C LEU A 128 5.97 14.22 2.65
N ARG A 129 6.70 13.67 1.68
CA ARG A 129 8.16 13.67 1.73
C ARG A 129 8.74 15.09 1.78
N ARG A 130 8.30 15.96 0.86
CA ARG A 130 8.79 17.35 0.74
C ARG A 130 8.37 18.23 1.90
N VAL A 131 7.15 18.06 2.43
CA VAL A 131 6.61 18.94 3.48
C VAL A 131 6.90 18.47 4.90
N CYS A 132 7.23 17.18 5.09
CA CYS A 132 7.43 16.61 6.42
C CYS A 132 8.73 15.80 6.52
N TYR A 133 8.88 14.73 5.73
CA TYR A 133 10.01 13.80 5.89
C TYR A 133 11.38 14.49 5.79
N ASP A 134 11.58 15.30 4.74
CA ASP A 134 12.86 15.96 4.48
C ASP A 134 13.09 17.18 5.40
N ARG A 135 12.03 17.70 6.05
CA ARG A 135 12.09 18.87 6.94
C ARG A 135 12.33 18.52 8.41
N ILE A 136 12.13 17.27 8.81
CA ILE A 136 12.30 16.82 10.20
C ILE A 136 13.67 16.13 10.38
N HIS A 137 14.36 16.42 11.49
CA HIS A 137 15.68 15.83 11.77
C HIS A 137 15.60 14.43 12.41
N LYS A 138 14.69 14.19 13.36
CA LYS A 138 14.53 12.92 14.08
C LYS A 138 13.10 12.39 13.96
N GLY A 139 12.94 11.07 13.88
CA GLY A 139 11.60 10.47 13.81
C GLY A 139 10.86 10.69 12.49
N ARG A 140 11.55 10.94 11.38
CA ARG A 140 10.98 11.29 10.06
C ARG A 140 9.81 10.39 9.63
N THR A 141 9.96 9.07 9.75
CA THR A 141 8.88 8.12 9.42
C THR A 141 7.65 8.35 10.28
N LEU A 142 7.80 8.50 11.59
CA LEU A 142 6.67 8.72 12.49
C LEU A 142 6.01 10.08 12.21
N GLY A 143 6.79 11.13 11.96
CA GLY A 143 6.28 12.45 11.58
C GLY A 143 5.40 12.39 10.32
N VAL A 144 5.80 11.61 9.31
CA VAL A 144 4.97 11.40 8.10
C VAL A 144 3.67 10.67 8.42
N PHE A 145 3.71 9.61 9.24
CA PHE A 145 2.48 8.89 9.64
C PHE A 145 1.52 9.78 10.43
N VAL A 146 2.02 10.59 11.36
CA VAL A 146 1.22 11.56 12.12
C VAL A 146 0.60 12.61 11.20
N LEU A 147 1.41 13.23 10.32
CA LEU A 147 0.89 14.20 9.37
C LEU A 147 -0.15 13.59 8.42
N SER A 148 0.09 12.36 7.96
CA SER A 148 -0.84 11.64 7.10
C SER A 148 -2.17 11.38 7.81
N ALA A 149 -2.16 10.98 9.10
CA ALA A 149 -3.38 10.82 9.88
C ALA A 149 -4.18 12.12 9.99
N LEU A 150 -3.50 13.22 10.34
CA LEU A 150 -4.11 14.54 10.44
C LEU A 150 -4.68 15.03 9.10
N TRP A 151 -3.96 14.80 8.00
CA TRP A 151 -4.41 15.18 6.66
C TRP A 151 -5.68 14.45 6.22
N HIS A 152 -5.88 13.20 6.67
CA HIS A 152 -7.10 12.46 6.36
C HIS A 152 -8.31 12.91 7.19
N GLY A 153 -8.09 13.45 8.40
CA GLY A 153 -9.13 14.09 9.20
C GLY A 153 -9.17 13.62 10.66
N PHE A 154 -10.33 13.80 11.30
CA PHE A 154 -10.51 13.60 12.74
C PHE A 154 -11.15 12.26 13.13
N TYR A 155 -11.49 11.41 12.16
CA TYR A 155 -12.04 10.09 12.46
C TYR A 155 -10.98 9.19 13.14
N PRO A 156 -11.30 8.58 14.30
CA PRO A 156 -10.34 7.76 15.05
C PRO A 156 -9.71 6.63 14.25
N GLY A 157 -10.45 6.04 13.31
CA GLY A 157 -9.98 4.97 12.44
C GLY A 157 -8.73 5.33 11.63
N TYR A 158 -8.57 6.59 11.23
CA TYR A 158 -7.35 7.04 10.52
C TYR A 158 -6.13 6.93 11.42
N TYR A 159 -6.21 7.41 12.65
CA TYR A 159 -5.10 7.35 13.61
C TYR A 159 -4.70 5.91 13.90
N VAL A 160 -5.68 5.01 14.09
CA VAL A 160 -5.41 3.58 14.30
C VAL A 160 -4.70 2.97 13.08
N CYS A 161 -5.19 3.25 11.86
CA CYS A 161 -4.55 2.80 10.62
C CYS A 161 -3.08 3.25 10.52
N PHE A 162 -2.81 4.55 10.70
CA PHE A 162 -1.45 5.08 10.54
C PHE A 162 -0.50 4.70 11.69
N ILE A 163 -0.99 4.56 12.92
CA ILE A 163 -0.19 4.03 14.04
C ILE A 163 0.20 2.58 13.77
N LEU A 164 -0.76 1.73 13.39
CA LEU A 164 -0.48 0.34 13.07
C LEU A 164 0.47 0.23 11.86
N GLY A 165 0.21 1.00 10.81
CA GLY A 165 1.07 1.08 9.62
C GLY A 165 2.50 1.52 9.94
N ALA A 166 2.70 2.39 10.95
CA ALA A 166 4.04 2.76 11.43
C ALA A 166 4.76 1.56 12.07
N PHE A 167 4.10 0.83 12.98
CA PHE A 167 4.67 -0.38 13.58
C PHE A 167 4.98 -1.44 12.54
N GLU A 168 4.04 -1.73 11.64
CA GLU A 168 4.23 -2.69 10.54
C GLU A 168 5.37 -2.29 9.62
N THR A 169 5.55 -0.99 9.37
CA THR A 169 6.68 -0.49 8.57
C THR A 169 8.01 -0.75 9.27
N TYR A 170 8.10 -0.56 10.60
CA TYR A 170 9.31 -0.89 11.35
C TYR A 170 9.56 -2.40 11.42
N ALA A 171 8.52 -3.19 11.68
CA ALA A 171 8.58 -4.66 11.65
C ALA A 171 9.07 -5.18 10.29
N GLY A 172 8.47 -4.70 9.19
CA GLY A 172 8.84 -5.09 7.83
C GLY A 172 10.29 -4.75 7.46
N ARG A 173 10.80 -3.58 7.90
CA ARG A 173 12.23 -3.25 7.76
C ARG A 173 13.12 -4.21 8.54
N GLY A 174 12.71 -4.55 9.77
CA GLY A 174 13.37 -5.54 10.62
C GLY A 174 13.48 -6.90 9.96
N ILE A 175 12.35 -7.44 9.48
CA ILE A 175 12.26 -8.72 8.75
C ILE A 175 13.17 -8.69 7.52
N ARG A 176 13.10 -7.62 6.72
CA ARG A 176 13.90 -7.48 5.49
C ARG A 176 15.41 -7.49 5.77
N ARG A 177 15.84 -6.89 6.87
CA ARG A 177 17.25 -6.77 7.23
C ARG A 177 17.79 -8.04 7.89
N GLN A 178 17.02 -8.63 8.81
CA GLN A 178 17.50 -9.71 9.68
C GLN A 178 17.09 -11.09 9.19
N ILE A 179 15.88 -11.25 8.66
CA ILE A 179 15.32 -12.56 8.32
C ILE A 179 15.60 -12.91 6.86
N ARG A 180 15.44 -11.94 5.93
CA ARG A 180 15.63 -12.19 4.49
C ARG A 180 16.94 -12.89 4.14
N PRO A 181 18.12 -12.53 4.70
CA PRO A 181 19.39 -13.14 4.30
C PRO A 181 19.39 -14.68 4.38
N TYR A 182 18.69 -15.26 5.36
CA TYR A 182 18.59 -16.72 5.52
C TYR A 182 17.87 -17.43 4.36
N PHE A 183 17.08 -16.69 3.58
CA PHE A 183 16.28 -17.21 2.47
C PHE A 183 16.85 -16.86 1.09
N GLN A 184 18.05 -16.28 0.99
CA GLN A 184 18.64 -15.89 -0.31
C GLN A 184 19.56 -16.95 -0.92
N LYS A 185 19.67 -18.14 -0.31
CA LYS A 185 20.64 -19.18 -0.69
C LYS A 185 20.36 -19.79 -2.07
N ASN A 186 19.10 -20.06 -2.41
CA ASN A 186 18.72 -20.67 -3.69
C ASN A 186 17.34 -20.18 -4.15
N GLN A 187 16.91 -20.56 -5.36
CA GLN A 187 15.64 -20.08 -5.91
C GLN A 187 14.43 -20.54 -5.10
N ALA A 188 14.43 -21.77 -4.60
CA ALA A 188 13.32 -22.30 -3.78
C ALA A 188 13.12 -21.47 -2.49
N THR A 189 14.20 -21.22 -1.75
CA THR A 189 14.16 -20.41 -0.52
C THR A 189 13.75 -18.96 -0.79
N LYS A 190 14.18 -18.38 -1.92
CA LYS A 190 13.73 -17.05 -2.35
C LYS A 190 12.23 -17.02 -2.64
N SER A 191 11.71 -18.02 -3.35
CA SER A 191 10.28 -18.14 -3.65
C SER A 191 9.44 -18.36 -2.40
N ILE A 192 9.89 -19.20 -1.46
CA ILE A 192 9.24 -19.41 -0.17
C ILE A 192 9.16 -18.08 0.60
N TYR A 193 10.27 -17.36 0.71
CA TYR A 193 10.29 -16.05 1.36
C TYR A 193 9.34 -15.06 0.66
N ALA A 194 9.33 -15.03 -0.67
CA ALA A 194 8.43 -14.16 -1.42
C ALA A 194 6.96 -14.48 -1.15
N CYS A 195 6.57 -15.76 -1.14
CA CYS A 195 5.19 -16.19 -0.83
C CYS A 195 4.78 -15.81 0.59
N ILE A 196 5.61 -16.13 1.59
CA ILE A 196 5.34 -15.82 3.00
C ILE A 196 5.23 -14.31 3.22
N THR A 197 6.17 -13.54 2.66
CA THR A 197 6.17 -12.08 2.85
C THR A 197 5.12 -11.36 2.03
N TRP A 198 4.72 -11.90 0.88
CA TRP A 198 3.53 -11.45 0.15
C TRP A 198 2.28 -11.63 1.01
N LEU A 199 2.01 -12.87 1.47
CA LEU A 199 0.83 -13.15 2.29
C LEU A 199 0.83 -12.32 3.57
N GLY A 200 1.96 -12.25 4.28
CA GLY A 200 2.11 -11.44 5.49
C GLY A 200 1.92 -9.94 5.22
N THR A 201 2.39 -9.42 4.08
CA THR A 201 2.19 -8.01 3.69
C THR A 201 0.72 -7.74 3.39
N GLN A 202 0.03 -8.65 2.69
CA GLN A 202 -1.39 -8.51 2.40
C GLN A 202 -2.22 -8.56 3.70
N ILE A 203 -1.92 -9.47 4.62
CA ILE A 203 -2.60 -9.52 5.93
C ILE A 203 -2.37 -8.21 6.70
N ALA A 204 -1.11 -7.79 6.86
CA ALA A 204 -0.77 -6.54 7.55
C ALA A 204 -1.50 -5.32 6.95
N LEU A 205 -1.37 -5.13 5.63
CA LEU A 205 -2.02 -4.04 4.91
C LEU A 205 -3.53 -4.01 5.14
N ASN A 206 -4.20 -5.15 5.02
CA ASN A 206 -5.67 -5.20 5.11
C ASN A 206 -6.16 -4.99 6.55
N PHE A 207 -5.42 -5.46 7.55
CA PHE A 207 -5.72 -5.14 8.95
C PHE A 207 -5.42 -3.69 9.32
N ALA A 208 -4.42 -3.05 8.69
CA ALA A 208 -4.14 -1.63 8.88
C ALA A 208 -5.18 -0.73 8.19
N VAL A 209 -5.63 -1.09 7.00
CA VAL A 209 -6.59 -0.30 6.21
C VAL A 209 -8.04 -0.48 6.70
N THR A 210 -8.39 -1.61 7.31
CA THR A 210 -9.77 -1.83 7.78
C THR A 210 -10.27 -0.71 8.71
N PRO A 211 -9.51 -0.26 9.74
CA PRO A 211 -9.89 0.89 10.54
C PRO A 211 -10.12 2.18 9.76
N PHE A 212 -9.31 2.40 8.72
CA PHE A 212 -9.45 3.57 7.86
C PHE A 212 -10.81 3.59 7.16
N VAL A 213 -11.31 2.43 6.75
CA VAL A 213 -12.63 2.31 6.11
C VAL A 213 -13.76 2.38 7.14
N LEU A 214 -13.60 1.73 8.29
CA LEU A 214 -14.63 1.71 9.33
C LEU A 214 -14.83 3.05 10.05
N MET A 215 -13.78 3.89 10.11
CA MET A 215 -13.72 5.25 10.67
C MET A 215 -14.03 5.39 12.18
N GLU A 216 -15.04 4.71 12.70
CA GLU A 216 -15.55 4.81 14.07
C GLU A 216 -14.80 3.89 15.05
N ILE A 217 -14.40 4.43 16.21
CA ILE A 217 -13.58 3.69 17.18
C ILE A 217 -14.26 2.42 17.71
N GLN A 218 -15.58 2.43 17.88
CA GLN A 218 -16.34 1.27 18.37
C GLN A 218 -16.29 0.10 17.38
N LYS A 219 -16.49 0.40 16.08
CA LYS A 219 -16.38 -0.58 14.99
C LYS A 219 -14.95 -1.12 14.88
N VAL A 220 -13.95 -0.24 14.99
CA VAL A 220 -12.53 -0.61 14.96
C VAL A 220 -12.15 -1.50 16.14
N TRP A 221 -12.61 -1.17 17.33
CA TRP A 221 -12.34 -1.96 18.53
C TRP A 221 -12.94 -3.36 18.40
N TYR A 222 -14.24 -3.44 18.08
CA TYR A 222 -14.94 -4.71 17.88
C TYR A 222 -14.30 -5.55 16.76
N PHE A 223 -13.87 -4.93 15.65
CA PHE A 223 -13.12 -5.60 14.61
C PHE A 223 -11.89 -6.31 15.18
N TYR A 224 -11.00 -5.59 15.87
CA TYR A 224 -9.79 -6.20 16.40
C TYR A 224 -10.05 -7.20 17.53
N GLU A 225 -11.05 -6.96 18.37
CA GLU A 225 -11.48 -7.88 19.42
C GLU A 225 -11.87 -9.24 18.84
N THR A 226 -12.69 -9.27 17.78
CA THR A 226 -13.08 -10.53 17.12
C THR A 226 -11.92 -11.25 16.42
N TRP A 227 -10.79 -10.56 16.21
CA TRP A 227 -9.52 -11.10 15.70
C TRP A 227 -8.47 -11.26 16.81
N TYR A 228 -8.87 -11.17 18.08
CA TYR A 228 -8.03 -11.32 19.26
C TYR A 228 -6.81 -10.39 19.29
N PHE A 229 -6.89 -9.23 18.61
CA PHE A 229 -5.80 -8.27 18.45
C PHE A 229 -4.48 -8.86 17.90
N ILE A 230 -4.52 -10.02 17.24
CA ILE A 230 -3.32 -10.78 16.84
C ILE A 230 -2.38 -9.93 15.97
N VAL A 231 -2.91 -9.31 14.91
CA VAL A 231 -2.07 -8.55 13.97
C VAL A 231 -1.45 -7.31 14.64
N PRO A 232 -2.20 -6.42 15.33
CA PRO A 232 -1.60 -5.33 16.09
C PRO A 232 -0.52 -5.77 17.08
N ILE A 233 -0.78 -6.83 17.87
CA ILE A 233 0.17 -7.33 18.88
C ILE A 233 1.45 -7.83 18.20
N VAL A 234 1.33 -8.68 17.17
CA VAL A 234 2.48 -9.21 16.42
C VAL A 234 3.29 -8.07 15.78
N SER A 235 2.61 -7.09 15.16
CA SER A 235 3.26 -5.93 14.54
C SER A 235 4.07 -5.11 15.54
N VAL A 236 3.54 -4.87 16.75
CA VAL A 236 4.27 -4.16 17.82
C VAL A 236 5.46 -4.99 18.32
N ILE A 237 5.27 -6.28 18.61
CA ILE A 237 6.35 -7.17 19.09
C ILE A 237 7.50 -7.22 18.07
N LEU A 238 7.19 -7.44 16.78
CA LEU A 238 8.20 -7.48 15.73
C LEU A 238 8.89 -6.12 15.55
N ALA A 239 8.14 -5.01 15.63
CA ALA A 239 8.71 -3.68 15.51
C ALA A 239 9.69 -3.35 16.65
N LEU A 240 9.42 -3.80 17.87
CA LEU A 240 10.27 -3.56 19.04
C LEU A 240 11.49 -4.51 19.07
N THR A 241 11.28 -5.80 18.82
CA THR A 241 12.35 -6.81 18.85
C THR A 241 13.34 -6.65 17.68
N LEU A 242 12.86 -6.24 16.50
CA LEU A 242 13.70 -6.10 15.30
C LEU A 242 14.26 -4.68 15.10
N LYS A 243 13.95 -3.74 16.01
CA LYS A 243 14.37 -2.33 15.97
C LYS A 243 15.90 -2.15 15.99
N GLY A 244 16.64 -3.09 16.59
CA GLY A 244 18.03 -2.91 17.02
C GLY A 244 19.18 -3.33 16.08
N ALA A 245 18.96 -4.13 15.04
CA ALA A 245 20.08 -4.67 14.25
C ALA A 245 20.69 -3.69 13.22
N SER A 246 21.23 -2.55 13.64
CA SER A 246 22.15 -1.78 12.78
C SER A 246 23.38 -2.63 12.46
N SER A 247 23.33 -3.41 11.38
CA SER A 247 24.55 -3.95 10.79
C SER A 247 25.24 -2.81 10.04
N LYS A 248 26.17 -2.13 10.72
CA LYS A 248 27.37 -1.71 10.00
C LYS A 248 27.90 -2.99 9.33
N PRO A 249 28.13 -3.02 8.01
CA PRO A 249 28.89 -4.12 7.44
C PRO A 249 30.24 -4.12 8.16
N LYS A 250 30.61 -5.24 8.80
CA LYS A 250 32.01 -5.47 9.14
C LYS A 250 32.76 -5.39 7.81
N LYS A 251 33.46 -4.28 7.58
CA LYS A 251 34.57 -4.25 6.64
C LYS A 251 35.54 -5.28 7.20
N ASN A 252 35.67 -6.42 6.54
CA ASN A 252 36.78 -7.32 6.80
C ASN A 252 38.05 -6.53 6.46
N GLN A 253 38.85 -6.28 7.50
CA GLN A 253 40.28 -5.99 7.37
C GLN A 253 41.00 -7.24 6.90
#